data_AF-A0A811UVP2-F1
#
_entry.id   AF-A0A811UVP2-F1
#
_cell.length_a   1.000
_cell.length_b   1.000
_cell.length_c   1.000
_cell.angle_alpha   90.00
_cell.angle_beta   90.00
_cell.angle_gamma   90.00
#
_symmetry.space_group_name_H-M   'P 1'
#
loop_
_entity.id
_entity.type
_entity.pdbx_description
1 polymer ?
#
loop_
_entity_poly.entity_id
_entity_poly.type
_entity_poly.pdbx_seq_one_letter_code
_entity_poly.pdbx_strand_id
1 'polypeptide(L)'
;MSTTHIEVTLKEMLQMSLGAPKITDINLSILHSLFNILLKKLDCQYEKVTVYGLEGACIKSILDNSRISPLPFNTDKTELLSTKLEKLEILEEHYKRVAHQLEEHFEEIRICNKKNSAKYSVVDWSKYSGPCEWFCTTAEPASQPFCDLLENYDFIMSVKRIVEEPIVGKILDMRKRLENLHVEMLDYQRRLADTCERLAYIEKVADEISNFSQYLAMEQNSFTQAMVELQDMIDGKMHKIVLPSLKKMPSYTVKYIPRL
;
A
#
# COMPACT_ATOMS: atom_id res chain seq x y z
N MET A 1 8.76 45.70 54.41
CA MET A 1 10.13 45.55 53.88
C MET A 1 10.02 45.01 52.48
N SER A 2 10.44 45.80 51.50
CA SER A 2 10.38 45.50 50.07
C SER A 2 11.39 44.39 49.74
N THR A 3 10.91 43.19 49.42
CA THR A 3 11.76 42.10 48.93
C THR A 3 12.26 42.46 47.54
N THR A 4 13.53 42.85 47.43
CA THR A 4 14.20 43.03 46.14
C THR A 4 14.36 41.67 45.48
N HIS A 5 13.50 41.36 44.51
CA HIS A 5 13.63 40.18 43.68
C HIS A 5 14.76 40.42 42.67
N ILE A 6 15.82 39.61 42.75
CA ILE A 6 16.93 39.64 41.80
C ILE A 6 16.64 38.56 40.75
N GLU A 7 16.42 38.95 39.50
CA GLU A 7 16.40 38.01 38.37
C GLU A 7 17.85 37.73 37.96
N VAL A 8 18.27 36.46 37.99
CA VAL A 8 19.64 36.03 37.71
C VAL A 8 19.61 34.87 36.71
N THR A 9 20.48 34.89 35.71
CA THR A 9 20.61 33.76 34.76
C THR A 9 21.37 32.58 35.38
N LEU A 10 21.17 31.35 34.87
CA LEU A 10 21.90 30.16 35.33
C LEU A 10 23.43 30.33 35.29
N LYS A 11 23.94 31.07 34.29
CA LYS A 11 25.36 31.37 34.14
C LYS A 11 25.87 32.27 35.26
N GLU A 12 25.09 33.27 35.64
CA GLU A 12 25.42 34.19 36.73
C GLU A 12 25.30 33.51 38.10
N MET A 13 24.32 32.60 38.31
CA MET A 13 24.26 31.77 39.53
C MET A 13 25.46 30.83 39.68
N LEU A 14 25.97 30.28 38.57
CA LEU A 14 27.18 29.46 38.58
C LEU A 14 28.44 30.28 38.91
N GLN A 15 28.51 31.52 38.42
CA GLN A 15 29.59 32.44 38.78
C GLN A 15 29.49 32.91 40.25
N MET A 16 28.29 33.11 40.77
CA MET A 16 28.07 33.48 42.18
C MET A 16 28.40 32.31 43.14
N SER A 17 28.17 31.06 42.72
CA SER A 17 28.48 29.88 43.54
C SER A 17 29.95 29.45 43.52
N LEU A 18 30.64 29.61 42.38
CA LEU A 18 32.02 29.14 42.20
C LEU A 18 33.08 30.25 42.14
N GLY A 19 32.68 31.53 42.07
CA GLY A 19 33.59 32.65 41.82
C GLY A 19 34.30 33.26 43.03
N ALA A 20 34.02 32.81 44.26
CA ALA A 20 34.64 33.36 45.47
C ALA A 20 35.85 32.53 45.95
N PRO A 21 36.95 33.16 46.39
CA PRO A 21 38.18 32.45 46.82
C PRO A 21 38.02 31.67 48.15
N LYS A 22 36.89 31.83 48.85
CA LYS A 22 36.52 31.03 50.03
C LYS A 22 35.08 30.56 49.88
N ILE A 23 34.86 29.26 50.11
CA ILE A 23 33.53 28.65 50.12
C ILE A 23 32.85 29.06 51.43
N THR A 24 31.87 29.96 51.34
CA THR A 24 30.98 30.33 52.44
C THR A 24 29.64 29.58 52.31
N ASP A 25 28.90 29.44 53.41
CA ASP A 25 27.60 28.75 53.45
C ASP A 25 26.59 29.28 52.42
N ILE A 26 26.70 30.57 52.08
CA ILE A 26 25.88 31.23 51.05
C ILE A 26 26.19 30.69 49.65
N ASN A 27 27.47 30.48 49.32
CA ASN A 27 27.90 29.96 48.03
C ASN A 27 27.45 28.50 47.83
N LEU A 28 27.53 27.70 48.91
CA LEU A 28 27.00 26.34 48.94
C LEU A 28 25.49 26.31 48.76
N SER A 29 24.77 27.24 49.38
CA SER A 29 23.32 27.35 49.22
C SER A 29 22.91 27.75 47.80
N ILE A 30 23.66 28.65 47.15
CA ILE A 30 23.41 29.03 45.74
C ILE A 30 23.69 27.86 44.81
N LEU A 31 24.77 27.11 45.06
CA LEU A 31 25.12 25.90 44.31
C LEU A 31 24.03 24.82 44.45
N HIS A 32 23.52 24.60 45.67
CA HIS A 32 22.43 23.67 45.92
C HIS A 32 21.15 24.07 45.17
N SER A 33 20.80 25.35 45.18
CA SER A 33 19.67 25.86 44.40
C SER A 33 19.87 25.69 42.89
N LEU A 34 21.10 25.89 42.39
CA LEU A 34 21.44 25.64 40.99
C LEU A 34 21.25 24.17 40.60
N PHE A 35 21.73 23.24 41.44
CA PHE A 35 21.50 21.81 41.24
C PHE A 35 20.02 21.44 41.23
N ASN A 36 19.23 21.97 42.15
CA ASN A 36 17.78 21.74 42.18
C ASN A 36 17.07 22.27 40.93
N ILE A 37 17.49 23.44 40.41
CA ILE A 37 16.94 24.01 39.17
C ILE A 37 17.33 23.16 37.95
N LEU A 38 18.57 22.67 37.88
CA LEU A 38 19.03 21.79 36.80
C LEU A 38 18.30 20.44 36.81
N LEU A 39 18.12 19.84 37.99
CA LEU A 39 17.34 18.61 38.15
C LEU A 39 15.86 18.83 37.80
N LYS A 40 15.29 20.00 38.13
CA LYS A 40 13.94 20.39 37.68
C LYS A 40 13.85 20.47 36.16
N LYS A 41 14.85 21.08 35.53
CA LYS A 41 14.90 21.29 34.08
C LYS A 41 15.05 19.99 33.31
N LEU A 42 15.74 19.00 33.89
CA LEU A 42 15.95 17.66 33.35
C LEU A 42 14.84 16.65 33.73
N ASP A 43 13.84 17.07 34.52
CA ASP A 43 12.76 16.22 35.05
C ASP A 43 13.22 15.07 35.97
N CYS A 44 14.42 15.17 36.56
CA CYS A 44 15.02 14.14 37.41
C CYS A 44 14.74 14.36 38.91
N GLN A 45 13.74 15.17 39.29
CA GLN A 45 13.52 15.59 40.69
C GLN A 45 13.19 14.45 41.65
N TYR A 46 12.62 13.37 41.13
CA TYR A 46 12.20 12.19 41.89
C TYR A 46 12.98 10.93 41.51
N GLU A 47 14.00 11.06 40.66
CA GLU A 47 14.83 9.93 40.25
C GLU A 47 15.91 9.64 41.27
N LYS A 48 16.09 8.35 41.58
CA LYS A 48 17.12 7.88 42.49
C LYS A 48 18.47 7.83 41.76
N VAL A 49 19.20 8.94 41.77
CA VAL A 49 20.54 9.01 41.18
C VAL A 49 21.55 8.36 42.14
N THR A 50 22.12 7.22 41.74
CA THR A 50 23.24 6.59 42.45
C THR A 50 24.57 7.08 41.88
N VAL A 51 25.29 7.89 42.63
CA VAL A 51 26.64 8.37 42.25
C VAL A 51 27.69 7.50 42.95
N TYR A 52 28.58 6.88 42.18
CA TYR A 52 29.70 6.07 42.68
C TYR A 52 31.03 6.84 42.55
N GLY A 53 31.98 6.60 43.45
CA GLY A 53 33.32 7.24 43.43
C GLY A 53 33.57 8.22 44.59
N LEU A 54 34.79 8.76 44.65
CA LEU A 54 35.21 9.75 45.66
C LEU A 54 34.41 11.06 45.54
N GLU A 55 34.09 11.43 44.31
CA GLU A 55 33.27 12.59 43.94
C GLU A 55 31.83 12.42 44.45
N GLY A 56 31.28 11.21 44.38
CA GLY A 56 29.95 10.87 44.90
C GLY A 56 29.87 10.96 46.42
N ALA A 57 30.91 10.52 47.14
CA ALA A 57 30.99 10.68 48.59
C ALA A 57 31.07 12.16 49.01
N CYS A 58 31.79 12.97 48.24
CA CYS A 58 31.89 14.41 48.45
C CYS A 58 30.55 15.12 48.22
N ILE A 59 29.87 14.83 47.10
CA ILE A 59 28.53 15.37 46.78
C ILE A 59 27.51 14.96 47.86
N LYS A 60 27.53 13.71 48.30
CA LYS A 60 26.66 13.23 49.38
C LYS A 60 26.90 13.99 50.68
N SER A 61 28.16 14.22 51.05
CA SER A 61 28.50 14.99 52.26
C SER A 61 28.05 16.46 52.19
N ILE A 62 28.09 17.06 51.00
CA ILE A 62 27.61 18.43 50.77
C ILE A 62 26.09 18.49 50.91
N LEU A 63 25.38 17.55 50.28
CA LEU A 63 23.91 17.46 50.31
C LEU A 63 23.35 17.14 51.71
N ASP A 64 24.02 16.25 52.46
CA ASP A 64 23.61 15.88 53.82
C ASP A 64 23.74 17.04 54.82
N ASN A 65 24.73 17.94 54.61
CA ASN A 65 24.96 19.11 55.46
C ASN A 65 24.12 20.34 55.07
N SER A 66 23.63 20.39 53.83
CA SER A 66 22.85 21.53 53.30
C SER A 66 21.34 21.25 53.34
N ARG A 67 20.78 20.94 54.51
CA ARG A 67 19.41 20.38 54.57
C ARG A 67 18.26 21.30 54.14
N ILE A 68 18.43 22.62 54.08
CA ILE A 68 17.40 23.54 53.55
C ILE A 68 18.11 24.77 52.98
N SER A 69 17.97 25.02 51.66
CA SER A 69 18.40 26.30 51.07
C SER A 69 17.53 27.42 51.67
N PRO A 70 18.08 28.43 52.35
CA PRO A 70 17.30 29.52 52.96
C PRO A 70 16.79 30.55 51.94
N LEU A 71 17.07 30.35 50.65
CA LEU A 71 16.68 31.28 49.59
C LEU A 71 15.44 30.78 48.83
N PRO A 72 14.28 31.45 48.92
CA PRO A 72 13.10 31.10 48.15
C PRO A 72 13.28 31.54 46.69
N PHE A 73 13.65 30.61 45.81
CA PHE A 73 13.72 30.84 44.38
C PHE A 73 12.37 30.49 43.73
N ASN A 74 11.77 31.44 43.00
CA ASN A 74 10.60 31.17 42.18
C ASN A 74 11.05 30.43 40.90
N THR A 75 10.50 29.24 40.67
CA THR A 75 10.85 28.33 39.56
C THR A 75 9.74 28.21 38.51
N ASP A 76 8.79 29.15 38.47
CA ASP A 76 7.62 29.11 37.58
C ASP A 76 7.97 29.26 36.09
N LYS A 77 9.15 29.83 35.76
CA LYS A 77 9.63 30.03 34.38
C LYS A 77 10.54 28.91 33.84
N THR A 78 10.75 27.82 34.59
CA THR A 78 11.68 26.75 34.17
C THR A 78 10.98 25.76 33.24
N GLU A 79 11.24 25.86 31.94
CA GLU A 79 10.74 24.90 30.94
C GLU A 79 11.42 23.53 31.07
N LEU A 80 10.62 22.47 31.11
CA LEU A 80 11.06 21.07 31.14
C LEU A 80 11.66 20.65 29.79
N LEU A 81 12.88 20.09 29.80
CA LEU A 81 13.53 19.56 28.60
C LEU A 81 12.94 18.22 28.13
N SER A 82 12.16 17.52 28.95
CA SER A 82 11.56 16.22 28.63
C SER A 82 10.76 16.27 27.33
N THR A 83 9.95 17.32 27.12
CA THR A 83 9.19 17.53 25.88
C THR A 83 10.04 17.71 24.61
N LYS A 84 11.31 18.12 24.74
CA LYS A 84 12.25 18.22 23.60
C LYS A 84 12.97 16.90 23.36
N LEU A 85 13.20 16.10 24.41
CA LEU A 85 13.76 14.76 24.32
C LEU A 85 12.76 13.77 23.68
N GLU A 86 11.49 13.84 24.03
CA GLU A 86 10.43 13.06 23.37
C GLU A 86 10.34 13.34 21.86
N LYS A 87 10.49 14.61 21.46
CA LYS A 87 10.53 15.00 20.04
C LYS A 87 11.75 14.44 19.31
N LEU A 88 12.87 14.29 20.00
CA LEU A 88 14.09 13.67 19.46
C LEU A 88 13.91 12.16 19.26
N GLU A 89 13.25 11.49 20.20
CA GLU A 89 12.93 10.06 20.11
C GLU A 89 11.97 9.77 18.94
N ILE A 90 10.91 10.57 18.80
CA ILE A 90 9.98 10.49 17.65
C ILE A 90 10.72 10.72 16.32
N LEU A 91 11.67 11.66 16.28
CA LEU A 91 12.46 11.93 15.08
C LEU A 91 13.39 10.76 14.73
N GLU A 92 13.98 10.11 15.74
CA GLU A 92 14.82 8.93 15.55
C GLU A 92 14.03 7.73 15.02
N GLU A 93 12.82 7.49 15.55
CA GLU A 93 11.92 6.46 15.03
C GLU A 93 11.49 6.74 13.59
N HIS A 94 11.17 8.00 13.28
CA HIS A 94 10.82 8.41 11.92
C HIS A 94 11.99 8.18 10.95
N TYR A 95 13.21 8.55 11.35
CA TYR A 95 14.41 8.30 10.55
C TYR A 95 14.60 6.80 10.25
N LYS A 96 14.49 5.94 11.27
CA LYS A 96 14.59 4.48 11.11
C LYS A 96 13.55 3.93 10.13
N ARG A 97 12.31 4.42 10.20
CA ARG A 97 11.22 4.01 9.31
C ARG A 97 11.50 4.40 7.86
N VAL A 98 11.91 5.65 7.62
CA VAL A 98 12.19 6.14 6.26
C VAL A 98 13.41 5.43 5.67
N ALA A 99 14.45 5.19 6.46
CA ALA A 99 15.62 4.42 6.03
C ALA A 99 15.23 2.99 5.61
N HIS A 100 14.31 2.35 6.34
CA HIS A 100 13.82 1.02 5.99
C HIS A 100 13.03 1.02 4.66
N GLN A 101 12.11 1.96 4.48
CA GLN A 101 11.33 2.10 3.23
C GLN A 101 12.24 2.37 2.02
N LEU A 102 13.31 3.12 2.21
CA LEU A 102 14.28 3.40 1.16
C LEU A 102 15.03 2.12 0.73
N GLU A 103 15.47 1.29 1.69
CA GLU A 103 16.14 0.03 1.36
C GLU A 103 15.20 -0.98 0.69
N GLU A 104 13.94 -1.05 1.12
CA GLU A 104 12.92 -1.87 0.44
C GLU A 104 12.75 -1.48 -1.02
N HIS A 105 12.64 -0.17 -1.31
CA HIS A 105 12.57 0.32 -2.68
C HIS A 105 13.85 0.04 -3.48
N PHE A 106 15.03 0.13 -2.88
CA PHE A 106 16.26 -0.25 -3.57
C PHE A 106 16.31 -1.75 -3.89
N GLU A 107 15.81 -2.61 -3.00
CA GLU A 107 15.75 -4.04 -3.26
C GLU A 107 14.74 -4.38 -4.37
N GLU A 108 13.59 -3.71 -4.41
CA GLU A 108 12.64 -3.82 -5.53
C GLU A 108 13.27 -3.42 -6.87
N ILE A 109 14.05 -2.33 -6.89
CA ILE A 109 14.81 -1.89 -8.07
C ILE A 109 15.84 -2.94 -8.48
N ARG A 110 16.58 -3.52 -7.52
CA ARG A 110 17.56 -4.60 -7.78
C ARG A 110 16.87 -5.84 -8.36
N ILE A 111 15.70 -6.22 -7.85
CA ILE A 111 14.91 -7.35 -8.36
C ILE A 111 14.40 -7.06 -9.78
N CYS A 112 13.91 -5.84 -10.04
CA CYS A 112 13.48 -5.42 -11.38
C CYS A 112 14.64 -5.45 -12.38
N ASN A 113 15.85 -5.03 -11.97
CA ASN A 113 17.05 -5.03 -12.79
C ASN A 113 17.61 -6.43 -13.09
N LYS A 114 17.28 -7.47 -12.30
CA LYS A 114 17.65 -8.86 -12.60
C LYS A 114 16.92 -9.43 -13.83
N LYS A 115 15.84 -8.79 -14.31
CA LYS A 115 15.22 -9.14 -15.59
C LYS A 115 16.04 -8.51 -16.71
N ASN A 116 16.95 -9.30 -17.29
CA ASN A 116 17.78 -8.95 -18.45
C ASN A 116 16.95 -8.34 -19.59
N SER A 117 16.81 -7.03 -19.57
CA SER A 117 16.34 -6.25 -20.72
C SER A 117 17.59 -5.65 -21.36
N ALA A 118 17.84 -6.00 -22.62
CA ALA A 118 19.01 -5.51 -23.37
C ALA A 118 19.07 -3.96 -23.48
N LYS A 119 17.98 -3.25 -23.13
CA LYS A 119 17.90 -1.79 -23.06
C LYS A 119 18.41 -1.18 -21.75
N TYR A 120 18.46 -1.92 -20.65
CA TYR A 120 18.84 -1.41 -19.33
C TYR A 120 19.94 -2.27 -18.70
N SER A 121 21.08 -2.36 -19.40
CA SER A 121 22.28 -3.04 -18.91
C SER A 121 22.73 -2.44 -17.57
N VAL A 122 22.78 -3.29 -16.54
CA VAL A 122 23.17 -2.99 -15.13
C VAL A 122 24.62 -2.50 -15.00
N VAL A 123 25.43 -2.64 -16.05
CA VAL A 123 26.88 -2.43 -15.98
C VAL A 123 27.29 -0.98 -15.67
N ASP A 124 26.42 0.02 -15.89
CA ASP A 124 26.80 1.44 -15.69
C ASP A 124 26.02 2.20 -14.61
N TRP A 125 24.96 1.65 -14.02
CA TRP A 125 24.19 2.37 -12.99
C TRP A 125 24.85 2.34 -11.60
N SER A 126 25.76 1.40 -11.37
CA SER A 126 26.59 1.35 -10.15
C SER A 126 27.43 2.62 -9.94
N LYS A 127 27.80 3.31 -11.04
CA LYS A 127 28.56 4.57 -11.00
C LYS A 127 27.71 5.77 -10.54
N TYR A 128 26.39 5.67 -10.68
CA TYR A 128 25.44 6.74 -10.35
C TYR A 128 24.60 6.44 -9.10
N SER A 129 24.84 5.30 -8.44
CA SER A 129 24.09 4.84 -7.25
C SER A 129 24.87 4.96 -5.94
N GLY A 130 26.05 5.59 -5.96
CA GLY A 130 26.69 6.06 -4.73
C GLY A 130 25.88 7.22 -4.11
N PRO A 131 25.95 7.44 -2.79
CA PRO A 131 25.33 8.61 -2.17
C PRO A 131 25.87 9.88 -2.84
N CYS A 132 25.01 10.58 -3.58
CA CYS A 132 25.35 11.83 -4.27
C CYS A 132 25.88 12.93 -3.32
N GLU A 133 25.74 12.73 -2.01
CA GLU A 133 26.29 13.57 -0.96
C GLU A 133 27.83 13.60 -0.95
N TRP A 134 28.51 12.60 -1.53
CA TRP A 134 29.98 12.48 -1.49
C TRP A 134 30.73 13.21 -2.62
N PHE A 135 30.06 13.62 -3.70
CA PHE A 135 30.75 14.16 -4.89
C PHE A 135 31.49 15.48 -4.60
N CYS A 136 30.97 16.28 -3.65
CA CYS A 136 31.53 17.58 -3.29
C CYS A 136 32.18 17.65 -1.91
N THR A 137 32.08 16.59 -1.10
CA THR A 137 32.71 16.54 0.23
C THR A 137 34.22 16.34 0.15
N THR A 138 34.70 15.63 -0.89
CA THR A 138 36.12 15.47 -1.22
C THR A 138 36.33 15.70 -2.71
N ALA A 139 36.02 16.91 -3.19
CA ALA A 139 36.17 17.27 -4.60
C ALA A 139 37.66 17.30 -4.99
N GLU A 140 38.01 16.63 -6.09
CA GLU A 140 39.28 16.86 -6.77
C GLU A 140 39.30 18.28 -7.35
N PRO A 141 40.46 18.96 -7.44
CA PRO A 141 40.53 20.36 -7.88
C PRO A 141 39.95 20.62 -9.28
N ALA A 142 39.88 19.60 -10.15
CA ALA A 142 39.23 19.71 -11.46
C ALA A 142 37.68 19.69 -11.38
N SER A 143 37.12 19.14 -10.30
CA SER A 143 35.68 18.98 -10.07
C SER A 143 35.05 20.12 -9.24
N GLN A 144 35.89 20.97 -8.61
CA GLN A 144 35.48 22.13 -7.82
C GLN A 144 34.43 23.04 -8.51
N PRO A 145 34.57 23.46 -9.78
CA PRO A 145 33.59 24.35 -10.40
C PRO A 145 32.20 23.70 -10.59
N PHE A 146 32.13 22.37 -10.68
CA PHE A 146 30.84 21.67 -10.73
C PHE A 146 30.20 21.59 -9.35
N CYS A 147 31.02 21.46 -8.30
CA CYS A 147 30.55 21.51 -6.92
C CYS A 147 30.07 22.90 -6.52
N ASP A 148 30.79 23.96 -6.91
CA ASP A 148 30.36 25.34 -6.70
C ASP A 148 29.00 25.62 -7.40
N LEU A 149 28.76 24.96 -8.54
CA LEU A 149 27.50 25.05 -9.28
C LEU A 149 26.36 24.24 -8.61
N LEU A 150 26.67 23.09 -8.02
CA LEU A 150 25.73 22.25 -7.27
C LEU A 150 25.38 22.83 -5.89
N GLU A 151 26.23 23.70 -5.33
CA GLU A 151 25.92 24.49 -4.13
C GLU A 151 25.11 25.77 -4.47
N ASN A 152 25.11 26.19 -5.74
CA ASN A 152 24.38 27.38 -6.17
C ASN A 152 22.87 27.12 -6.27
N TYR A 153 22.14 27.70 -5.32
CA TYR A 153 20.69 27.57 -5.21
C TYR A 153 19.93 28.00 -6.48
N ASP A 154 20.34 29.07 -7.16
CA ASP A 154 19.66 29.56 -8.36
C ASP A 154 19.83 28.60 -9.54
N PHE A 155 21.01 27.98 -9.64
CA PHE A 155 21.27 26.93 -10.62
C PHE A 155 20.40 25.70 -10.33
N ILE A 156 20.40 25.22 -9.08
CA ILE A 156 19.56 24.08 -8.67
C ILE A 156 18.09 24.35 -8.96
N MET A 157 17.57 25.53 -8.61
CA MET A 157 16.18 25.89 -8.85
C MET A 157 15.86 26.00 -10.33
N SER A 158 16.79 26.50 -11.14
CA SER A 158 16.63 26.59 -12.60
C SER A 158 16.62 25.21 -13.24
N VAL A 159 17.55 24.33 -12.87
CA VAL A 159 17.61 22.93 -13.33
C VAL A 159 16.36 22.18 -12.87
N LYS A 160 15.98 22.33 -11.60
CA LYS A 160 14.75 21.75 -11.06
C LYS A 160 13.55 22.20 -11.88
N ARG A 161 13.37 23.49 -12.16
CA ARG A 161 12.27 23.98 -13.00
C ARG A 161 12.30 23.43 -14.43
N ILE A 162 13.49 23.38 -15.05
CA ILE A 162 13.67 22.90 -16.43
C ILE A 162 13.47 21.39 -16.54
N VAL A 163 13.79 20.62 -15.50
CA VAL A 163 13.80 19.14 -15.53
C VAL A 163 12.55 18.54 -14.88
N GLU A 164 12.12 19.07 -13.74
CA GLU A 164 10.96 18.58 -12.98
C GLU A 164 9.68 18.72 -13.81
N GLU A 165 9.44 19.87 -14.43
CA GLU A 165 8.20 20.15 -15.14
C GLU A 165 7.99 19.25 -16.40
N PRO A 166 8.95 19.10 -17.32
CA PRO A 166 8.76 18.26 -18.51
C PRO A 166 9.00 16.76 -18.28
N ILE A 167 9.80 16.35 -17.30
CA ILE A 167 10.11 14.93 -17.08
C ILE A 167 9.21 14.33 -16.00
N VAL A 168 9.16 14.93 -14.81
CA VAL A 168 8.36 14.40 -13.70
C VAL A 168 6.88 14.49 -14.04
N GLY A 169 6.42 15.59 -14.64
CA GLY A 169 5.05 15.74 -15.11
C GLY A 169 4.62 14.62 -16.07
N LYS A 170 5.46 14.30 -17.08
CA LYS A 170 5.18 13.23 -18.04
C LYS A 170 5.22 11.84 -17.41
N ILE A 171 6.13 11.59 -16.47
CA ILE A 171 6.20 10.32 -15.74
C ILE A 171 4.94 10.11 -14.88
N LEU A 172 4.47 11.16 -14.20
CA LEU A 172 3.24 11.12 -13.42
C LEU A 172 2.01 10.90 -14.31
N ASP A 173 1.96 11.56 -15.48
CA ASP A 173 0.88 11.33 -16.45
C ASP A 173 0.88 9.89 -16.99
N MET A 174 2.06 9.35 -17.33
CA MET A 174 2.19 7.94 -17.72
C MET A 174 1.74 6.98 -16.62
N ARG A 175 2.11 7.25 -15.36
CA ARG A 175 1.65 6.46 -14.21
C ARG A 175 0.13 6.46 -14.12
N LYS A 176 -0.50 7.63 -14.24
CA LYS A 176 -1.96 7.77 -14.20
C LYS A 176 -2.64 7.02 -15.35
N ARG A 177 -2.06 7.05 -16.56
CA ARG A 177 -2.57 6.30 -17.72
C ARG A 177 -2.46 4.79 -17.52
N LEU A 178 -1.37 4.31 -16.92
CA LEU A 178 -1.20 2.91 -16.54
C LEU A 178 -2.24 2.46 -15.51
N GLU A 179 -2.50 3.28 -14.49
CA GLU A 179 -3.53 3.02 -13.47
C GLU A 179 -4.92 2.87 -14.11
N ASN A 180 -5.28 3.81 -14.99
CA ASN A 180 -6.57 3.77 -15.70
C ASN A 180 -6.68 2.54 -16.61
N LEU A 181 -5.62 2.21 -17.34
CA LEU A 181 -5.59 1.02 -18.19
C LEU A 181 -5.77 -0.26 -17.36
N HIS A 182 -5.16 -0.33 -16.17
CA HIS A 182 -5.32 -1.46 -15.26
C HIS A 182 -6.79 -1.63 -14.83
N VAL A 183 -7.45 -0.53 -14.46
CA VAL A 183 -8.88 -0.53 -14.12
C VAL A 183 -9.74 -0.99 -15.30
N GLU A 184 -9.48 -0.49 -16.50
CA GLU A 184 -10.18 -0.92 -17.72
C GLU A 184 -9.97 -2.42 -17.98
N MET A 185 -8.74 -2.93 -17.82
CA MET A 185 -8.43 -4.35 -18.00
C MET A 185 -9.21 -5.25 -17.04
N LEU A 186 -9.32 -4.86 -15.77
CA LEU A 186 -10.11 -5.58 -14.78
C LEU A 186 -11.60 -5.60 -15.15
N ASP A 187 -12.12 -4.48 -15.65
CA ASP A 187 -13.51 -4.40 -16.09
C ASP A 187 -13.77 -5.24 -17.35
N TYR A 188 -12.84 -5.24 -18.31
CA TYR A 188 -12.87 -6.14 -19.46
C TYR A 188 -12.85 -7.61 -19.04
N GLN A 189 -12.02 -7.98 -18.07
CA GLN A 189 -11.96 -9.36 -17.57
C GLN A 189 -13.29 -9.79 -16.94
N ARG A 190 -13.96 -8.91 -16.17
CA ARG A 190 -15.30 -9.17 -15.62
C ARG A 190 -16.34 -9.35 -16.70
N ARG A 191 -16.37 -8.45 -17.70
CA ARG A 191 -17.31 -8.54 -18.83
C ARG A 191 -17.09 -9.82 -19.65
N LEU A 192 -15.84 -10.23 -19.84
CA LEU A 192 -15.51 -11.46 -20.54
C LEU A 192 -16.02 -12.69 -19.77
N ALA A 193 -15.84 -12.74 -18.46
CA ALA A 193 -16.34 -13.83 -17.62
C ALA A 193 -17.87 -13.98 -17.71
N ASP A 194 -18.62 -12.88 -17.60
CA ASP A 194 -20.08 -12.88 -17.76
C ASP A 194 -20.51 -13.37 -19.16
N THR A 195 -19.80 -12.93 -20.21
CA THR A 195 -20.09 -13.37 -21.58
C THR A 195 -19.84 -14.87 -21.76
N CYS A 196 -18.77 -15.40 -21.17
CA CYS A 196 -18.47 -16.83 -21.18
C CYS A 196 -19.54 -17.65 -20.46
N GLU A 197 -20.05 -17.20 -19.31
CA GLU A 197 -21.15 -17.88 -18.62
C GLU A 197 -22.42 -17.92 -19.48
N ARG A 198 -22.75 -16.83 -20.16
CA ARG A 198 -23.91 -16.77 -21.07
C ARG A 198 -23.74 -17.70 -22.28
N LEU A 199 -22.53 -17.82 -22.83
CA LEU A 199 -22.23 -18.76 -23.92
C LEU A 199 -22.40 -20.22 -23.47
N ALA A 200 -21.99 -20.56 -22.25
CA ALA A 200 -22.20 -21.91 -21.70
C ALA A 200 -23.69 -22.28 -21.58
N TYR A 201 -24.57 -21.30 -21.37
CA TYR A 201 -26.02 -21.52 -21.42
C TYR A 201 -26.51 -21.84 -22.83
N ILE A 202 -25.95 -21.20 -23.86
CA ILE A 202 -26.31 -21.47 -25.26
C ILE A 202 -25.91 -22.90 -25.65
N GLU A 203 -24.74 -23.39 -25.21
CA GLU A 203 -24.34 -24.79 -25.42
C GLU A 203 -25.37 -25.77 -24.82
N LYS A 204 -25.82 -25.52 -23.59
CA LYS A 204 -26.88 -26.35 -22.97
C LYS A 204 -28.19 -26.34 -23.76
N VAL A 205 -28.63 -25.17 -24.23
CA VAL A 205 -29.84 -25.07 -25.04
C VAL A 205 -29.68 -25.80 -26.37
N ALA A 206 -28.50 -25.75 -27.00
CA ALA A 206 -28.21 -26.49 -28.22
C ALA A 206 -28.28 -28.01 -28.00
N ASP A 207 -27.76 -28.50 -26.88
CA ASP A 207 -27.85 -29.91 -26.49
C ASP A 207 -29.30 -30.34 -26.25
N GLU A 208 -30.10 -29.51 -25.57
CA GLU A 208 -31.53 -29.78 -25.36
C GLU A 208 -32.30 -29.84 -26.69
N ILE A 209 -32.04 -28.93 -27.62
CA ILE A 209 -32.65 -28.96 -28.97
C ILE A 209 -32.27 -30.23 -29.73
N SER A 210 -31.00 -30.67 -29.62
CA SER A 210 -30.54 -31.91 -30.23
C SER A 210 -31.28 -33.12 -29.66
N ASN A 211 -31.43 -33.18 -28.34
CA ASN A 211 -32.19 -34.23 -27.66
C ASN A 211 -33.66 -34.24 -28.08
N PHE A 212 -34.32 -33.07 -28.12
CA PHE A 212 -35.71 -32.96 -28.60
C PHE A 212 -35.86 -33.42 -30.04
N SER A 213 -34.89 -33.12 -30.90
CA SER A 213 -34.89 -33.56 -32.30
C SER A 213 -34.81 -35.08 -32.41
N GLN A 214 -34.03 -35.74 -31.54
CA GLN A 214 -33.99 -37.21 -31.48
C GLN A 214 -35.32 -37.80 -31.01
N TYR A 215 -35.94 -37.24 -29.97
CA TYR A 215 -37.25 -37.69 -29.51
C TYR A 215 -38.32 -37.55 -30.58
N LEU A 216 -38.34 -36.43 -31.31
CA LEU A 216 -39.26 -36.22 -32.43
C LEU A 216 -39.06 -37.27 -33.54
N ALA A 217 -37.81 -37.59 -33.88
CA ALA A 217 -37.52 -38.63 -34.87
C ALA A 217 -38.00 -40.02 -34.41
N MET A 218 -37.84 -40.36 -33.13
CA MET A 218 -38.35 -41.62 -32.58
C MET A 218 -39.87 -41.69 -32.63
N GLU A 219 -40.58 -40.64 -32.22
CA GLU A 219 -42.04 -40.58 -32.29
C GLU A 219 -42.56 -40.63 -33.73
N GLN A 220 -41.90 -39.91 -34.65
CA GLN A 220 -42.25 -39.94 -36.06
C GLN A 220 -42.08 -41.36 -36.64
N ASN A 221 -41.02 -42.08 -36.28
CA ASN A 221 -40.83 -43.46 -36.69
C ASN A 221 -41.92 -44.39 -36.13
N SER A 222 -42.24 -44.25 -34.84
CA SER A 222 -43.32 -45.01 -34.18
C SER A 222 -44.67 -44.77 -34.86
N PHE A 223 -45.01 -43.50 -35.11
CA PHE A 223 -46.23 -43.12 -35.82
C PHE A 223 -46.28 -43.71 -37.23
N THR A 224 -45.16 -43.61 -37.97
CA THR A 224 -45.06 -44.17 -39.33
C THR A 224 -45.28 -45.68 -39.31
N GLN A 225 -44.69 -46.38 -38.34
CA GLN A 225 -44.90 -47.82 -38.17
C GLN A 225 -46.36 -48.16 -37.86
N ALA A 226 -46.99 -47.45 -36.92
CA ALA A 226 -48.41 -47.64 -36.60
C ALA A 226 -49.32 -47.39 -37.82
N MET A 227 -48.99 -46.40 -38.65
CA MET A 227 -49.71 -46.13 -39.90
C MET A 227 -49.58 -47.28 -40.91
N VAL A 228 -48.39 -47.87 -41.05
CA VAL A 228 -48.18 -49.06 -41.89
C VAL A 228 -49.00 -50.23 -41.38
N GLU A 229 -48.98 -50.49 -40.07
CA GLU A 229 -49.77 -51.57 -39.46
C GLU A 229 -51.28 -51.38 -39.65
N LEU A 230 -51.77 -50.14 -39.56
CA LEU A 230 -53.17 -49.79 -39.85
C LEU A 230 -53.52 -50.02 -41.32
N GLN A 231 -52.63 -49.63 -42.24
CA GLN A 231 -52.80 -49.87 -43.67
C GLN A 231 -52.90 -51.38 -43.97
N ASP A 232 -51.97 -52.17 -43.42
CA ASP A 232 -51.95 -53.63 -43.56
C ASP A 232 -53.24 -54.27 -42.99
N MET A 233 -53.73 -53.77 -41.85
CA MET A 233 -54.99 -54.22 -41.28
C MET A 233 -56.19 -53.88 -42.18
N ILE A 234 -56.23 -52.66 -42.74
CA ILE A 234 -57.28 -52.23 -43.67
C ILE A 234 -57.26 -53.09 -44.92
N ASP A 235 -56.09 -53.29 -45.54
CA ASP A 235 -55.92 -54.10 -46.73
C ASP A 235 -56.30 -55.56 -46.45
N GLY A 236 -55.91 -56.11 -45.30
CA GLY A 236 -56.33 -57.42 -44.83
C GLY A 236 -57.84 -57.55 -44.67
N LYS A 237 -58.52 -56.55 -44.09
CA LYS A 237 -59.99 -56.52 -43.98
C LYS A 237 -60.66 -56.38 -45.34
N MET A 238 -60.11 -55.55 -46.23
CA MET A 238 -60.63 -55.33 -47.58
C MET A 238 -60.60 -56.63 -48.39
N HIS A 239 -59.49 -57.37 -48.32
CA HIS A 239 -59.33 -58.65 -49.00
C HIS A 239 -60.18 -59.78 -48.41
N LYS A 240 -60.32 -59.86 -47.08
CA LYS A 240 -61.01 -60.97 -46.41
C LYS A 240 -62.53 -60.78 -46.30
N ILE A 241 -63.01 -59.54 -46.19
CA ILE A 241 -64.41 -59.26 -45.86
C ILE A 241 -65.10 -58.55 -47.03
N VAL A 242 -64.51 -57.46 -47.53
CA VAL A 242 -65.20 -56.56 -48.48
C VAL A 242 -65.19 -57.11 -49.90
N LEU A 243 -64.04 -57.49 -50.45
CA LEU A 243 -63.94 -58.06 -51.80
C LEU A 243 -64.76 -59.34 -52.00
N PRO A 244 -64.78 -60.30 -51.05
CA PRO A 244 -65.63 -61.48 -51.18
C PRO A 244 -67.12 -61.15 -51.08
N SER A 245 -67.50 -60.15 -50.27
CA SER A 245 -68.89 -59.70 -50.16
C SER A 245 -69.36 -58.98 -51.43
N LEU A 246 -68.48 -58.21 -52.08
CA LEU A 246 -68.74 -57.61 -53.39
C LEU A 246 -68.83 -58.66 -54.50
N LYS A 247 -67.97 -59.69 -54.50
CA LYS A 247 -68.08 -60.84 -55.43
C LYS A 247 -69.36 -61.66 -55.24
N LYS A 248 -69.92 -61.69 -54.03
CA LYS A 248 -71.20 -62.34 -53.72
C LYS A 248 -72.41 -61.49 -54.10
N MET A 249 -72.26 -60.20 -54.42
CA MET A 249 -73.31 -59.46 -55.09
C MET A 249 -73.35 -59.95 -56.54
N PRO A 250 -74.43 -60.62 -56.98
CA PRO A 250 -74.55 -61.02 -58.37
C PRO A 250 -74.52 -59.74 -59.21
N SER A 251 -73.69 -59.78 -60.26
CA SER A 251 -73.80 -58.88 -61.40
C SER A 251 -75.27 -58.82 -61.81
N TYR A 252 -75.97 -57.74 -61.45
CA TYR A 252 -77.16 -57.34 -62.18
C TYR A 252 -76.68 -57.00 -63.58
N THR A 253 -76.72 -58.02 -64.43
CA THR A 253 -76.74 -57.90 -65.88
C THR A 253 -77.63 -56.72 -66.23
N VAL A 254 -77.02 -55.66 -66.77
CA VAL A 254 -77.70 -54.72 -67.63
C VAL A 254 -78.22 -55.55 -68.80
N LYS A 255 -79.47 -56.03 -68.66
CA LYS A 255 -80.20 -56.61 -69.78
C LYS A 255 -80.46 -55.46 -70.74
N TYR A 256 -79.70 -55.43 -71.84
CA TYR A 256 -80.16 -54.83 -73.08
C TYR A 256 -81.57 -55.35 -73.36
N ILE A 257 -82.56 -54.47 -73.30
CA ILE A 257 -83.90 -54.73 -73.82
C ILE A 257 -83.84 -54.35 -75.31
N PRO A 258 -84.05 -55.29 -76.25
CA PRO A 258 -84.16 -54.96 -77.67
C PRO A 258 -85.49 -54.24 -77.92
N ARG A 259 -85.44 -53.27 -78.83
CA ARG A 259 -86.50 -52.33 -79.22
C ARG A 259 -87.83 -53.02 -79.60
N LEU A 260 -88.93 -52.33 -79.30
CA LEU A 260 -90.07 -52.12 -80.19
C LEU A 260 -90.47 -50.64 -80.12
#